data_AF-A0A524E1V1-F1
#
_entry.id   AF-A0A524E1V1-F1
#
_cell.length_a   1.000
_cell.length_b   1.000
_cell.length_c   1.000
_cell.angle_alpha   90.00
_cell.angle_beta   90.00
_cell.angle_gamma   90.00
#
_symmetry.space_group_name_H-M   'P 1'
#
loop_
_entity.id
_entity.type
_entity.pdbx_description
1 polymer ?
#
loop_
_entity_poly.entity_id
_entity_poly.type
_entity_poly.pdbx_seq_one_letter_code
_entity_poly.pdbx_strand_id
1 'polypeptide(L)'
;MPKSRLDFLELIRKYWFYAVIAAIFVIFLFNRLLAIWITFGFLIVVVFLYLPSLSFEGKLIKYMKKHNAIEDKIIAKQFKRPLDEIKERMENLTTKQKRKKWLIVGLNNRYVFYNEDTIDKFKDYYKMGFNEKRIFDNLRKDAKIRTRAEIKGIKDTLINLNKIKKSSESTGVKSLKKKRK
;
A
#
# COMPACT_ATOMS: atom_id res chain seq x y z
N MET A 1 -34.13 -16.76 -6.62
CA MET A 1 -33.40 -16.55 -7.90
C MET A 1 -32.46 -17.73 -8.11
N PRO A 2 -32.48 -18.41 -9.27
CA PRO A 2 -31.72 -19.65 -9.46
C PRO A 2 -30.21 -19.35 -9.47
N LYS A 3 -29.46 -20.02 -8.60
CA LYS A 3 -27.99 -19.92 -8.44
C LYS A 3 -27.21 -20.11 -9.76
N SER A 4 -27.80 -20.78 -10.74
CA SER A 4 -27.15 -21.14 -12.01
C SER A 4 -26.73 -19.97 -12.91
N ARG A 5 -27.39 -18.80 -12.83
CA ARG A 5 -27.06 -17.65 -13.70
C ARG A 5 -25.83 -16.86 -13.22
N LEU A 6 -25.55 -16.89 -11.92
CA LEU A 6 -24.42 -16.16 -11.34
C LEU A 6 -23.10 -16.89 -11.62
N ASP A 7 -23.09 -18.22 -11.52
CA ASP A 7 -21.91 -19.04 -11.81
C ASP A 7 -21.50 -18.98 -13.28
N PHE A 8 -22.48 -18.86 -14.20
CA PHE A 8 -22.22 -18.73 -15.64
C PHE A 8 -21.58 -17.39 -16.00
N LEU A 9 -21.98 -16.31 -15.32
CA LEU A 9 -21.36 -14.98 -15.48
C LEU A 9 -19.92 -14.96 -14.97
N GLU A 10 -19.61 -15.64 -13.87
CA GLU A 10 -18.25 -15.77 -13.37
C GLU A 10 -17.35 -16.60 -14.30
N LEU A 11 -17.89 -17.67 -14.89
CA LEU A 11 -17.20 -18.47 -15.91
C LEU A 11 -16.91 -17.64 -17.17
N ILE A 12 -17.88 -16.87 -17.67
CA ILE A 12 -17.68 -15.96 -18.80
C ILE A 12 -16.60 -14.92 -18.47
N ARG A 13 -16.66 -14.30 -17.29
CA ARG A 13 -15.65 -13.30 -16.88
C ARG A 13 -14.24 -13.89 -16.75
N LYS A 14 -14.12 -15.19 -16.46
CA LYS A 14 -12.82 -15.87 -16.35
C LYS A 14 -12.25 -16.29 -17.71
N TYR A 15 -13.11 -16.68 -18.67
CA TYR A 15 -12.68 -17.24 -19.96
C TYR A 15 -12.96 -16.37 -21.20
N TRP A 16 -13.55 -15.18 -21.05
CA TRP A 16 -13.88 -14.30 -22.19
C TRP A 16 -12.66 -14.01 -23.08
N PHE A 17 -11.47 -13.88 -22.49
CA PHE A 17 -10.24 -13.62 -23.23
C PHE A 17 -9.92 -14.73 -24.24
N TYR A 18 -10.06 -16.00 -23.83
CA TYR A 18 -9.85 -17.15 -24.71
C TYR A 18 -10.93 -17.26 -25.79
N ALA A 19 -12.17 -16.94 -25.45
CA ALA A 19 -13.26 -16.91 -26.42
C ALA A 19 -13.03 -15.85 -27.51
N VAL A 20 -12.53 -14.66 -27.14
CA VAL A 20 -12.19 -13.61 -28.12
C VAL A 20 -11.03 -14.04 -29.02
N ILE A 21 -10.00 -14.68 -28.47
CA ILE A 21 -8.89 -15.22 -29.27
C ILE A 21 -9.37 -16.29 -30.25
N ALA A 22 -10.22 -17.21 -29.80
CA ALA A 22 -10.79 -18.24 -30.67
C ALA A 22 -11.64 -17.63 -31.80
N ALA A 23 -12.44 -16.61 -31.50
CA ALA A 23 -13.22 -15.91 -32.52
C ALA A 23 -12.32 -15.21 -33.56
N ILE A 24 -11.25 -14.55 -33.13
CA ILE A 24 -10.25 -13.96 -34.03
C ILE A 24 -9.60 -15.03 -34.92
N PHE A 25 -9.31 -16.21 -34.36
CA PHE A 25 -8.73 -17.32 -35.10
C PHE A 25 -9.68 -17.87 -36.18
N VAL A 26 -10.98 -17.99 -35.87
CA VAL A 26 -11.99 -18.39 -36.87
C VAL A 26 -12.09 -17.35 -37.98
N ILE A 27 -12.14 -16.06 -37.64
CA ILE A 27 -12.21 -14.97 -38.63
C ILE A 27 -10.98 -14.95 -39.54
N PHE A 28 -9.80 -15.29 -39.00
CA PHE A 28 -8.55 -15.37 -39.77
C PHE A 28 -8.60 -16.40 -40.90
N LEU A 29 -9.35 -17.50 -40.73
CA LEU A 29 -9.51 -18.54 -41.77
C LEU A 29 -10.30 -18.02 -42.99
N PHE A 30 -11.23 -17.08 -42.79
CA PHE A 30 -12.07 -16.52 -43.86
C PHE A 30 -11.52 -15.22 -44.46
N ASN A 31 -10.96 -14.33 -43.63
CA ASN A 31 -10.43 -13.06 -44.09
C ASN A 31 -9.24 -12.58 -43.23
N ARG A 32 -8.04 -12.76 -43.78
CA ARG A 32 -6.78 -12.40 -43.10
C ARG A 32 -6.66 -10.90 -42.82
N LEU A 33 -7.09 -10.03 -43.75
CA LEU A 33 -7.00 -8.58 -43.59
C LEU A 33 -7.91 -8.08 -42.45
N LEU A 34 -9.16 -8.53 -42.40
CA LEU A 34 -10.08 -8.19 -41.31
C LEU A 34 -9.57 -8.69 -39.95
N ALA A 35 -9.05 -9.92 -39.89
CA ALA A 35 -8.51 -10.48 -38.66
C ALA A 35 -7.33 -9.65 -38.11
N ILE A 36 -6.45 -9.13 -38.98
CA ILE A 36 -5.34 -8.25 -38.57
C ILE A 36 -5.87 -6.96 -37.92
N TRP A 37 -6.84 -6.29 -38.53
CA TRP A 37 -7.43 -5.06 -37.98
C TRP A 37 -8.11 -5.29 -36.63
N ILE A 38 -8.88 -6.39 -36.51
CA ILE A 38 -9.55 -6.76 -35.26
C ILE A 38 -8.53 -7.09 -34.16
N THR A 39 -7.46 -7.80 -34.50
CA THR A 39 -6.39 -8.14 -33.55
C THR A 39 -5.68 -6.87 -33.07
N PHE A 40 -5.39 -5.93 -33.97
CA PHE A 40 -4.76 -4.66 -33.61
C PHE A 40 -5.67 -3.82 -32.70
N GLY A 41 -6.96 -3.70 -33.04
CA GLY A 41 -7.95 -3.03 -32.19
C GLY A 41 -8.10 -3.69 -30.82
N PHE A 42 -8.13 -5.02 -30.77
CA PHE A 42 -8.18 -5.77 -29.51
C PHE A 42 -6.93 -5.55 -28.65
N LEU A 43 -5.74 -5.55 -29.26
CA LEU A 43 -4.48 -5.22 -28.57
C LEU A 43 -4.54 -3.83 -27.94
N ILE A 44 -5.05 -2.83 -28.66
CA ILE A 44 -5.23 -1.47 -28.12
C ILE A 44 -6.18 -1.50 -26.93
N VAL A 45 -7.32 -2.18 -27.02
CA VAL A 45 -8.31 -2.29 -25.93
C VAL A 45 -7.70 -2.98 -24.70
N VAL A 46 -6.96 -4.08 -24.88
CA VAL A 46 -6.26 -4.78 -23.81
C VAL A 46 -5.24 -3.83 -23.17
N VAL A 47 -4.39 -3.19 -23.97
CA VAL A 47 -3.40 -2.23 -23.49
C VAL A 47 -4.09 -1.12 -22.68
N PHE A 48 -5.22 -0.58 -23.13
CA PHE A 48 -5.97 0.46 -22.44
C PHE A 48 -6.68 -0.02 -21.16
N LEU A 49 -7.13 -1.27 -21.11
CA LEU A 49 -7.75 -1.87 -19.91
C LEU A 49 -6.73 -2.18 -18.82
N TYR A 50 -5.54 -2.68 -19.19
CA TYR A 50 -4.54 -3.14 -18.23
C TYR A 50 -3.51 -2.06 -17.84
N LEU A 51 -3.17 -1.10 -18.71
CA LEU A 51 -2.23 0.00 -18.41
C LEU A 51 -2.63 0.91 -17.22
N PRO A 52 -3.90 1.30 -17.02
CA PRO A 52 -4.27 2.21 -15.94
C PRO A 52 -3.84 1.70 -14.57
N SER A 53 -3.84 0.37 -14.39
CA SER A 53 -3.45 -0.31 -13.15
C SER A 53 -1.97 -0.12 -12.78
N LEU A 54 -1.07 0.00 -13.78
CA LEU A 54 0.35 0.22 -13.58
C LEU A 54 0.67 1.68 -13.18
N SER A 55 -0.09 2.64 -13.70
CA SER A 55 0.09 4.06 -13.38
C SER A 55 -0.42 4.45 -11.98
N PHE A 56 -1.30 3.63 -11.40
CA PHE A 56 -2.02 3.98 -10.19
C PHE A 56 -1.13 4.02 -8.96
N GLU A 57 -0.19 3.09 -8.81
CA GLU A 57 0.73 3.08 -7.65
C GLU A 57 1.54 4.37 -7.54
N GLY A 58 2.01 4.90 -8.67
CA GLY A 58 2.73 6.18 -8.70
C GLY A 58 1.85 7.35 -8.27
N LYS A 59 0.60 7.40 -8.76
CA LYS A 59 -0.39 8.43 -8.36
C LYS A 59 -0.73 8.31 -6.87
N LEU A 60 -0.91 7.08 -6.37
CA LEU A 60 -1.20 6.77 -4.98
C LEU A 60 -0.06 7.25 -4.07
N ILE A 61 1.17 6.87 -4.35
CA ILE A 61 2.35 7.31 -3.57
C ILE A 61 2.49 8.83 -3.62
N LYS A 62 2.34 9.45 -4.80
CA LYS A 62 2.44 10.91 -4.95
C LYS A 62 1.37 11.62 -4.13
N TYR A 63 0.15 11.10 -4.07
CA TYR A 63 -0.92 11.63 -3.25
C TYR A 63 -0.62 11.46 -1.76
N MET A 64 -0.28 10.25 -1.32
CA MET A 64 0.02 9.95 0.09
C MET A 64 1.15 10.84 0.64
N LYS A 65 2.21 11.06 -0.13
CA LYS A 65 3.34 11.91 0.26
C LYS A 65 2.97 13.39 0.54
N LYS A 66 1.84 13.89 0.02
CA LYS A 66 1.39 15.27 0.27
C LYS A 66 0.78 15.45 1.66
N HIS A 67 0.54 14.36 2.39
CA HIS A 67 -0.12 14.38 3.69
C HIS A 67 0.80 13.81 4.77
N ASN A 68 0.79 14.43 5.97
CA ASN A 68 1.57 13.94 7.11
C ASN A 68 1.15 12.53 7.52
N ALA A 69 -0.17 12.31 7.62
CA ALA A 69 -0.78 11.00 7.79
C ALA A 69 -2.07 10.89 6.96
N ILE A 70 -2.33 9.71 6.39
CA ILE A 70 -3.56 9.46 5.63
C ILE A 70 -4.02 8.00 5.73
N GLU A 71 -5.32 7.80 5.94
CA GLU A 71 -5.97 6.49 6.06
C GLU A 71 -6.47 5.96 4.71
N ASP A 72 -6.47 4.64 4.55
CA ASP A 72 -7.01 3.91 3.39
C ASP A 72 -8.42 4.36 2.97
N LYS A 73 -9.34 4.60 3.92
CA LYS A 73 -10.71 5.07 3.65
C LYS A 73 -10.73 6.45 2.98
N ILE A 74 -9.82 7.35 3.36
CA ILE A 74 -9.73 8.70 2.78
C ILE A 74 -9.21 8.60 1.35
N ILE A 75 -8.22 7.74 1.14
CA ILE A 75 -7.67 7.44 -0.19
C ILE A 75 -8.74 6.84 -1.10
N ALA A 76 -9.48 5.84 -0.63
CA ALA A 76 -10.55 5.18 -1.38
C ALA A 76 -11.61 6.18 -1.87
N LYS A 77 -12.04 7.09 -0.98
CA LYS A 77 -12.95 8.18 -1.34
C LYS A 77 -12.35 9.13 -2.38
N GLN A 78 -11.09 9.54 -2.20
CA GLN A 78 -10.43 10.47 -3.11
C GLN A 78 -10.29 9.90 -4.53
N PHE A 79 -9.88 8.64 -4.65
CA PHE A 79 -9.67 8.01 -5.95
C PHE A 79 -10.94 7.37 -6.53
N LYS A 80 -12.07 7.44 -5.81
CA LYS A 80 -13.33 6.78 -6.16
C LYS A 80 -13.14 5.29 -6.48
N ARG A 81 -12.29 4.61 -5.70
CA ARG A 81 -11.96 3.19 -5.85
C ARG A 81 -12.47 2.37 -4.66
N PRO A 82 -12.76 1.07 -4.85
CA PRO A 82 -13.11 0.18 -3.75
C PRO A 82 -12.05 0.20 -2.65
N LEU A 83 -12.49 0.13 -1.40
CA LEU A 83 -11.59 0.13 -0.24
C LEU A 83 -10.61 -1.06 -0.29
N ASP A 84 -11.10 -2.23 -0.71
CA ASP A 84 -10.29 -3.45 -0.79
C ASP A 84 -9.16 -3.30 -1.79
N GLU A 85 -9.41 -2.67 -2.94
CA GLU A 85 -8.37 -2.37 -3.93
C GLU A 85 -7.30 -1.44 -3.35
N ILE A 86 -7.69 -0.40 -2.59
CA ILE A 86 -6.73 0.50 -1.93
C ILE A 86 -5.92 -0.24 -0.86
N LYS A 87 -6.57 -1.09 -0.05
CA LYS A 87 -5.91 -1.87 0.99
C LYS A 87 -4.88 -2.81 0.39
N GLU A 88 -5.24 -3.56 -0.64
CA GLU A 88 -4.34 -4.46 -1.35
C GLU A 88 -3.11 -3.70 -1.90
N ARG A 89 -3.33 -2.51 -2.48
CA ARG A 89 -2.24 -1.65 -2.96
C ARG A 89 -1.34 -1.15 -1.83
N MET A 90 -1.92 -0.71 -0.72
CA MET A 90 -1.14 -0.25 0.44
C MET A 90 -0.37 -1.40 1.10
N GLU A 91 -0.97 -2.58 1.19
CA GLU A 91 -0.35 -3.81 1.66
C GLU A 91 0.87 -4.17 0.80
N ASN A 92 0.71 -4.20 -0.52
CA ASN A 92 1.80 -4.43 -1.46
C ASN A 92 2.95 -3.42 -1.28
N LEU A 93 2.64 -2.16 -0.97
CA LEU A 93 3.65 -1.14 -0.69
C LEU A 93 4.40 -1.36 0.63
N THR A 94 3.78 -2.01 1.63
CA THR A 94 4.44 -2.30 2.92
C THR A 94 5.64 -3.23 2.77
N THR A 95 5.62 -4.15 1.81
CA THR A 95 6.76 -5.06 1.53
C THR A 95 7.98 -4.32 0.97
N LYS A 96 7.75 -3.23 0.23
CA LYS A 96 8.80 -2.46 -0.50
C LYS A 96 9.33 -1.25 0.30
N GLN A 97 8.88 -1.04 1.54
CA GLN A 97 9.13 0.19 2.30
C GLN A 97 10.44 0.22 3.10
N LYS A 98 11.23 -0.86 3.12
CA LYS A 98 12.48 -0.97 3.92
C LYS A 98 13.47 0.17 3.65
N ARG A 99 13.67 0.55 2.39
CA ARG A 99 14.58 1.65 1.98
C ARG A 99 13.87 3.00 1.79
N LYS A 100 12.57 3.07 2.06
CA LYS A 100 11.77 4.28 1.85
C LYS A 100 11.75 5.13 3.11
N LYS A 101 11.64 6.44 2.94
CA LYS A 101 11.62 7.40 4.06
C LYS A 101 10.23 7.57 4.69
N TRP A 102 9.18 7.25 3.93
CA TRP A 102 7.80 7.11 4.40
C TRP A 102 7.53 5.72 4.98
N LEU A 103 6.42 5.58 5.69
CA LEU A 103 6.00 4.34 6.34
C LEU A 103 4.50 4.10 6.17
N ILE A 104 4.10 2.86 5.93
CA ILE A 104 2.72 2.39 5.99
C ILE A 104 2.64 1.38 7.13
N VAL A 105 1.64 1.58 7.99
CA VAL A 105 1.37 0.74 9.16
C VAL A 105 -0.02 0.13 9.02
N GLY A 106 -0.11 -1.20 9.17
CA GLY A 106 -1.38 -1.92 9.28
C GLY A 106 -1.87 -1.93 10.73
N LEU A 107 -3.12 -1.53 10.95
CA LEU A 107 -3.76 -1.44 12.27
C LEU A 107 -5.18 -2.01 12.19
N ASN A 108 -5.48 -3.14 12.82
CA ASN A 108 -6.86 -3.69 12.92
C ASN A 108 -7.65 -3.60 11.60
N ASN A 109 -7.11 -4.20 10.52
CA ASN A 109 -7.73 -4.19 9.18
C ASN A 109 -7.90 -2.78 8.55
N ARG A 110 -7.05 -1.82 8.89
CA ARG A 110 -6.90 -0.56 8.15
C ARG A 110 -5.43 -0.24 7.94
N TYR A 111 -5.11 0.46 6.86
CA TYR A 111 -3.76 0.95 6.61
C TYR A 111 -3.67 2.46 6.76
N VAL A 112 -2.59 2.92 7.38
CA VAL A 112 -2.29 4.34 7.56
C VAL A 112 -0.90 4.61 7.01
N PHE A 113 -0.80 5.58 6.10
CA PHE A 113 0.46 6.09 5.57
C PHE A 113 0.94 7.27 6.41
N TYR A 114 2.26 7.33 6.63
CA TYR A 114 2.98 8.42 7.27
C TYR A 114 4.12 8.92 6.37
N ASN A 115 4.21 10.23 6.18
CA ASN A 115 5.28 10.84 5.39
C ASN A 115 6.63 10.86 6.13
N GLU A 116 7.66 11.33 5.43
CA GLU A 116 9.04 11.44 5.95
C GLU A 116 9.09 12.32 7.21
N ASP A 117 8.49 13.52 7.18
CA ASP A 117 8.52 14.46 8.30
C ASP A 117 7.94 13.87 9.59
N THR A 118 6.82 13.14 9.48
CA THR A 118 6.19 12.47 10.63
C THR A 118 7.08 11.38 11.20
N ILE A 119 7.71 10.60 10.32
CA ILE A 119 8.58 9.49 10.71
C ILE A 119 9.89 9.99 11.33
N ASP A 120 10.43 11.10 10.84
CA ASP A 120 11.66 11.66 11.39
C ASP A 120 11.42 12.32 12.75
N LYS A 121 10.32 13.08 12.92
CA LYS A 121 9.88 13.55 14.25
C LYS A 121 9.68 12.40 15.23
N PHE A 122 9.05 11.30 14.79
CA PHE A 122 8.89 10.11 15.61
C PHE A 122 10.25 9.53 16.05
N LYS A 123 11.20 9.38 15.12
CA LYS A 123 12.54 8.87 15.44
C LYS A 123 13.26 9.77 16.44
N ASP A 124 13.11 11.09 16.32
CA ASP A 124 13.76 12.04 17.23
C ASP A 124 13.19 11.92 18.64
N TYR A 125 11.86 11.89 18.80
CA TYR A 125 11.24 11.65 20.10
C TYR A 125 11.61 10.28 20.69
N TYR A 126 11.73 9.25 19.85
CA TYR A 126 12.16 7.93 20.29
C TYR A 126 13.61 7.93 20.77
N LYS A 127 14.53 8.62 20.08
CA LYS A 127 15.94 8.79 20.50
C LYS A 127 16.07 9.59 21.79
N MET A 128 15.17 10.54 22.05
CA MET A 128 15.10 11.29 23.31
C MET A 128 14.57 10.45 24.48
N GLY A 129 14.21 9.18 24.26
CA GLY A 129 13.70 8.29 25.30
C GLY A 129 12.25 8.57 25.69
N PHE A 130 11.47 9.24 24.84
CA PHE A 130 10.06 9.49 25.14
C PHE A 130 9.25 8.19 25.13
N ASN A 131 8.35 8.05 26.09
CA ASN A 131 7.40 6.95 26.10
C ASN A 131 6.29 7.15 25.05
N GLU A 132 5.56 6.08 24.72
CA GLU A 132 4.51 6.11 23.69
C GLU A 132 3.45 7.19 23.96
N LYS A 133 3.14 7.46 25.24
CA LYS A 133 2.21 8.51 25.65
C LYS A 133 2.74 9.90 25.27
N ARG A 134 3.99 10.24 25.60
CA ARG A 134 4.60 11.54 25.26
C ARG A 134 4.77 11.70 23.76
N ILE A 135 5.17 10.63 23.06
CA ILE A 135 5.29 10.68 21.59
C ILE A 135 3.90 10.93 20.97
N PHE A 136 2.86 10.28 21.47
CA PHE A 136 1.48 10.53 21.04
C PHE A 136 1.05 11.98 21.27
N ASP A 137 1.25 12.51 22.47
CA ASP A 137 0.80 13.86 22.84
C ASP A 137 1.48 14.95 21.98
N ASN A 138 2.75 14.74 21.60
CA ASN A 138 3.50 15.65 20.73
C ASN A 138 3.12 15.49 19.24
N LEU A 139 3.08 14.26 18.72
CA LEU A 139 2.79 14.02 17.30
C LEU A 139 1.32 14.22 16.92
N ARG A 140 0.40 14.11 17.88
CA ARG A 140 -1.03 14.34 17.63
C ARG A 140 -1.30 15.74 17.06
N LYS A 141 -0.55 16.74 17.51
CA LYS A 141 -0.70 18.14 17.08
C LYS A 141 -0.23 18.36 15.65
N ASP A 142 0.88 17.74 15.27
CA ASP A 142 1.57 18.03 14.00
C ASP A 142 1.21 17.05 12.87
N ALA A 143 1.01 15.78 13.21
CA ALA A 143 0.99 14.69 12.24
C ALA A 143 -0.40 14.05 12.06
N LYS A 144 -1.45 14.62 12.66
CA LYS A 144 -2.83 14.08 12.64
C LYS A 144 -2.93 12.63 13.11
N ILE A 145 -2.03 12.19 13.98
CA ILE A 145 -2.09 10.87 14.63
C ILE A 145 -3.27 10.85 15.59
N ARG A 146 -4.15 9.85 15.46
CA ARG A 146 -5.43 9.81 16.18
C ARG A 146 -5.36 8.99 17.45
N THR A 147 -4.54 7.94 17.46
CA THR A 147 -4.56 6.94 18.55
C THR A 147 -3.17 6.57 19.04
N ARG A 148 -3.07 6.12 20.30
CA ARG A 148 -1.81 5.53 20.82
C ARG A 148 -1.45 4.22 20.13
N ALA A 149 -2.46 3.49 19.62
CA ALA A 149 -2.24 2.29 18.84
C ALA A 149 -1.45 2.57 17.54
N GLU A 150 -1.65 3.74 16.93
CA GLU A 150 -0.86 4.19 15.78
C GLU A 150 0.62 4.38 16.12
N ILE A 151 0.92 5.00 17.27
CA ILE A 151 2.30 5.16 17.77
C ILE A 151 2.97 3.80 17.99
N LYS A 152 2.25 2.87 18.64
CA LYS A 152 2.73 1.50 18.83
C LYS A 152 2.98 0.81 17.48
N GLY A 153 2.06 0.94 16.54
CA GLY A 153 2.21 0.37 15.20
C GLY A 153 3.40 0.97 14.43
N ILE A 154 3.64 2.28 14.52
CA ILE A 154 4.83 2.92 13.94
C ILE A 154 6.10 2.34 14.58
N LYS A 155 6.15 2.25 15.91
CA LYS A 155 7.29 1.67 16.64
C LYS A 155 7.60 0.26 16.18
N ASP A 156 6.60 -0.62 16.22
CA ASP A 156 6.74 -2.04 15.90
C ASP A 156 7.14 -2.22 14.44
N THR A 157 6.54 -1.46 13.52
CA THR A 157 6.89 -1.50 12.10
C THR A 157 8.32 -1.00 11.85
N LEU A 158 8.75 0.08 12.50
CA LEU A 158 10.13 0.58 12.37
C LEU A 158 11.16 -0.39 12.95
N ILE A 159 10.84 -1.08 14.05
CA ILE A 159 11.68 -2.15 14.62
C ILE A 159 11.77 -3.32 13.63
N ASN A 160 10.63 -3.79 13.10
CA ASN A 160 10.59 -4.89 12.14
C ASN A 160 11.36 -4.59 10.84
N LEU A 161 11.42 -3.32 10.43
CA LEU A 161 12.20 -2.87 9.29
C LEU A 161 13.69 -2.62 9.62
N ASN A 162 14.13 -2.87 10.86
CA ASN A 162 15.46 -2.55 11.39
C ASN A 162 15.85 -1.08 11.22
N LYS A 163 14.88 -0.16 11.26
CA LYS A 163 15.10 1.29 11.17
C LYS A 163 15.35 1.93 12.54
N ILE A 164 14.91 1.30 13.62
CA ILE A 164 15.19 1.68 15.00
C ILE A 164 15.49 0.42 15.82
N LYS A 165 16.32 0.54 16.86
CA LYS A 165 16.60 -0.58 17.78
C LYS A 165 15.47 -0.75 18.78
N LYS A 166 15.16 -1.99 19.14
CA LYS A 166 14.21 -2.30 20.22
C LYS A 166 14.79 -1.77 21.53
N SER A 167 14.00 -1.00 22.27
CA SER A 167 14.43 -0.30 23.50
C SER A 167 15.01 -1.20 24.61
N SER A 168 14.94 -2.54 24.48
CA SER A 168 15.67 -3.47 25.35
C SER A 168 17.19 -3.44 25.17
N GLU A 169 17.72 -2.77 24.12
CA GLU A 169 19.16 -2.55 23.92
C GLU A 169 19.62 -1.11 24.22
N SER A 170 18.71 -0.18 24.51
CA SER A 170 19.02 1.23 24.72
C SER A 170 18.85 1.67 26.18
N THR A 171 19.27 0.83 27.12
CA THR A 171 19.54 1.27 28.49
C THR A 171 21.03 1.18 28.73
N GLY A 172 21.68 2.34 28.77
CA GLY A 172 23.02 2.46 29.32
C GLY A 172 23.00 2.08 30.80
N VAL A 173 23.47 0.85 31.12
CA VAL A 173 24.02 0.48 32.44
C VAL A 173 25.22 -0.47 32.26
N LYS A 174 26.04 -0.30 31.21
CA LYS A 174 27.30 -1.05 31.06
C LYS A 174 28.58 -0.20 30.94
N SER A 175 28.49 1.13 30.84
CA SER A 175 29.68 2.00 30.76
C SER A 175 30.14 2.63 32.08
N LEU A 176 29.38 2.52 33.19
CA LEU A 176 29.79 3.06 34.51
C LEU A 176 30.35 2.02 35.49
N LYS A 177 30.47 0.74 35.13
CA LYS A 177 31.01 -0.31 36.01
C LYS A 177 32.44 -0.78 35.68
N LYS A 178 33.13 -0.13 34.73
CA LYS A 178 34.51 -0.47 34.30
C LYS A 178 35.55 0.60 34.65
N LYS A 179 35.35 1.33 35.75
CA LYS A 179 36.34 2.29 36.29
C LYS A 179 36.49 2.26 37.81
N ARG A 180 36.26 1.08 38.41
CA ARG A 180 36.69 0.74 39.77
C ARG A 180 37.15 -0.72 39.79
N LYS A 181 38.37 -0.93 39.34
CA LYS A 181 39.31 -1.95 39.83
C LYS A 181 40.69 -1.34 39.71
#